data_AF-A0A5B8VBI1-F1
#
_entry.id   AF-A0A5B8VBI1-F1
#
_cell.length_a   1.000
_cell.length_b   1.000
_cell.length_c   1.000
_cell.angle_alpha   90.00
_cell.angle_beta   90.00
_cell.angle_gamma   90.00
#
_symmetry.space_group_name_H-M   'P 1'
#
loop_
_entity.id
_entity.type
_entity.pdbx_description
1 polymer ?
#
loop_
_entity_poly.entity_id
_entity_poly.type
_entity_poly.pdbx_seq_one_letter_code
_entity_poly.pdbx_strand_id
1 'polypeptide(L)'
;MKTIRIGVALLAITLIAFSCSKTELNKPQSQALSAGALNDNSVAGVCGEPIVYTLSDCNGLQYGTLSVSNDDVNLFVTFDVTNPDYKIQKSSLVIGTLAHVTAATDDVAWPKLPKGPYPPDFSNQFKPELSSYTYTIPLSNYESCFDISAFAKLLKRDPVTHKPVDAQFIILQSSTKTGTKKWSTYVEYCKQDCPPPPCGQLTTYTQGGYGNDQGNGTGTAYMIANFDGAFPGGVTVGCSGGFTMVMTNSGAVQTYLPSSSTPAVLTQNYTDDGPNTVLGGQLLTLALSVGFDNYDPNFGAGTQHLADMVIASGDFQGMTVGEFLAIANDVFGGCSTDYTPDQINVAATAINENYDEGKVDNGFLNCPNN
;
A
#
# COMPACT_ATOMS: atom_id res chain seq x y z
N MET A 1 63.44 21.92 70.27
CA MET A 1 62.82 21.08 69.24
C MET A 1 61.57 21.81 68.75
N LYS A 2 61.55 22.18 67.47
CA LYS A 2 60.48 22.97 66.83
C LYS A 2 59.26 22.09 66.57
N THR A 3 58.06 22.56 66.89
CA THR A 3 56.82 21.98 66.38
C THR A 3 55.88 23.10 65.93
N ILE A 4 55.78 23.22 64.61
CA ILE A 4 54.90 24.13 63.87
C ILE A 4 53.49 23.53 63.88
N ARG A 5 52.49 24.32 64.29
CA ARG A 5 51.06 23.99 64.15
C ARG A 5 50.56 24.60 62.83
N ILE A 6 50.23 23.76 61.85
CA ILE A 6 49.50 24.15 60.64
C ILE A 6 48.08 23.58 60.79
N GLY A 7 47.10 24.48 60.92
CA GLY A 7 45.69 24.13 60.78
C GLY A 7 45.36 24.01 59.29
N VAL A 8 44.86 22.85 58.87
CA VAL A 8 44.35 22.63 57.52
C VAL A 8 42.83 22.74 57.57
N ALA A 9 42.30 23.69 56.81
CA ALA A 9 40.88 23.91 56.61
C ALA A 9 40.25 22.77 55.79
N LEU A 10 39.06 22.32 56.22
CA LEU A 10 38.21 21.41 55.46
C LEU A 10 37.68 22.14 54.21
N LEU A 11 38.12 21.72 53.02
CA LEU A 11 37.53 22.14 51.74
C LEU A 11 36.50 21.08 51.34
N ALA A 12 35.22 21.42 51.38
CA ALA A 12 34.14 20.57 50.88
C ALA A 12 34.15 20.61 49.34
N ILE A 13 34.44 19.48 48.70
CA ILE A 13 34.31 19.31 47.26
C ILE A 13 32.88 18.86 46.98
N THR A 14 32.07 19.77 46.46
CA THR A 14 30.74 19.51 45.91
C THR A 14 30.89 18.75 44.58
N LEU A 15 30.55 17.46 44.59
CA LEU A 15 30.33 16.67 43.38
C LEU A 15 29.04 17.14 42.70
N ILE A 16 29.16 17.86 41.59
CA ILE A 16 28.05 18.13 40.67
C ILE A 16 27.85 16.87 39.83
N ALA A 17 26.86 16.06 40.20
CA ALA A 17 26.36 15.00 39.34
C ALA A 17 25.48 15.63 38.25
N PHE A 18 25.94 15.59 37.00
CA PHE A 18 25.08 15.81 35.85
C PHE A 18 24.12 14.62 35.74
N SER A 19 22.87 14.83 36.13
CA SER A 19 21.77 13.92 35.87
C SER A 19 21.33 14.04 34.41
N CYS A 20 21.68 13.07 33.57
CA CYS A 20 20.92 12.81 32.35
C CYS A 20 19.67 12.03 32.74
N SER A 21 18.54 12.74 32.82
CA SER A 21 17.22 12.12 32.98
C SER A 21 16.91 11.34 31.70
N LYS A 22 16.66 10.03 31.83
CA LYS A 22 16.12 9.21 30.75
C LYS A 22 14.68 9.65 30.52
N THR A 23 14.42 10.25 29.36
CA THR A 23 13.07 10.46 28.86
C THR A 23 12.47 9.09 28.58
N GLU A 24 11.39 8.77 29.30
CA GLU A 24 10.55 7.60 29.11
C GLU A 24 9.98 7.60 27.68
N LEU A 25 10.49 6.70 26.82
CA LEU A 25 9.78 6.29 25.61
C LEU A 25 8.60 5.41 26.05
N ASN A 26 7.41 5.99 26.00
CA ASN A 26 6.16 5.30 26.31
C ASN A 26 6.06 4.00 25.50
N LYS A 27 5.89 2.87 26.21
CA LYS A 27 5.49 1.58 25.63
C LYS A 27 4.18 1.77 24.84
N PRO A 28 4.08 1.28 23.60
CA PRO A 28 2.80 1.22 22.90
C PRO A 28 1.82 0.34 23.70
N GLN A 29 0.66 0.90 24.04
CA GLN A 29 -0.45 0.16 24.64
C GLN A 29 -1.09 -0.74 23.59
N SER A 30 -1.21 -2.02 23.90
CA SER A 30 -1.92 -3.02 23.10
C SER A 30 -3.43 -2.78 23.20
N GLN A 31 -4.06 -2.40 22.09
CA GLN A 31 -5.51 -2.48 21.91
C GLN A 31 -5.83 -3.79 21.20
N ALA A 32 -6.66 -4.63 21.84
CA ALA A 32 -7.18 -5.84 21.24
C ALA A 32 -8.37 -5.50 20.35
N LEU A 33 -8.32 -5.86 19.07
CA LEU A 33 -9.48 -5.89 18.19
C LEU A 33 -9.90 -7.36 17.99
N SER A 34 -11.19 -7.59 18.18
CA SER A 34 -11.85 -8.89 18.14
C SER A 34 -12.01 -9.43 16.72
N ALA A 35 -11.97 -10.75 16.61
CA ALA A 35 -12.13 -11.52 15.38
C ALA A 35 -13.49 -11.30 14.68
N GLY A 36 -13.44 -11.08 13.37
CA GLY A 36 -14.51 -11.31 12.42
C GLY A 36 -13.92 -12.06 11.22
N ALA A 37 -14.51 -13.21 10.89
CA ALA A 37 -14.04 -14.07 9.81
C ALA A 37 -14.41 -13.50 8.44
N LEU A 38 -13.42 -13.38 7.55
CA LEU A 38 -13.62 -13.48 6.10
C LEU A 38 -12.40 -14.20 5.50
N ASN A 39 -12.68 -15.31 4.80
CA ASN A 39 -11.75 -15.92 3.86
C ASN A 39 -11.68 -15.02 2.62
N ASP A 40 -10.58 -14.32 2.47
CA ASP A 40 -10.02 -13.96 1.17
C ASP A 40 -8.50 -13.93 1.31
N ASN A 41 -7.79 -14.64 0.45
CA ASN A 41 -6.36 -14.88 0.59
C ASN A 41 -5.52 -13.78 -0.07
N SER A 42 -6.06 -12.57 -0.13
CA SER A 42 -5.28 -11.33 -0.29
C SER A 42 -5.29 -10.62 1.06
N VAL A 43 -4.20 -10.72 1.81
CA VAL A 43 -4.03 -9.89 3.00
C VAL A 43 -3.89 -8.46 2.48
N ALA A 44 -4.97 -7.69 2.47
CA ALA A 44 -4.95 -6.30 2.04
C ALA A 44 -3.83 -5.56 2.81
N GLY A 45 -2.83 -5.06 2.07
CA GLY A 45 -1.74 -4.26 2.62
C GLY A 45 -0.37 -4.94 2.78
N VAL A 46 -0.17 -6.21 2.41
CA VAL A 46 1.20 -6.77 2.30
C VAL A 46 1.79 -6.58 0.90
N CYS A 47 3.07 -6.25 0.87
CA CYS A 47 3.91 -6.07 -0.30
C CYS A 47 4.32 -7.45 -0.83
N GLY A 48 4.07 -7.68 -2.11
CA GLY A 48 4.28 -8.96 -2.79
C GLY A 48 3.61 -10.17 -2.10
N GLU A 49 4.26 -11.33 -2.19
CA GLU A 49 3.77 -12.61 -1.66
C GLU A 49 4.56 -13.06 -0.43
N PRO A 50 3.91 -13.48 0.67
CA PRO A 50 4.61 -13.97 1.85
C PRO A 50 5.54 -15.15 1.54
N ILE A 51 6.80 -15.05 1.99
CA ILE A 51 7.78 -16.13 1.82
C ILE A 51 7.64 -17.09 2.99
N VAL A 52 7.41 -18.37 2.67
CA VAL A 52 7.13 -19.41 3.67
C VAL A 52 8.31 -20.37 3.81
N TYR A 53 8.79 -20.54 5.04
CA TYR A 53 9.85 -21.45 5.41
C TYR A 53 9.34 -22.54 6.36
N THR A 54 10.07 -23.65 6.43
CA THR A 54 9.75 -24.77 7.32
C THR A 54 10.30 -24.55 8.72
N LEU A 55 9.50 -24.85 9.75
CA LEU A 55 9.94 -24.97 11.14
C LEU A 55 9.99 -26.45 11.55
N SER A 56 11.19 -26.91 11.92
CA SER A 56 11.43 -28.31 12.31
C SER A 56 12.30 -28.42 13.56
N ASP A 57 12.28 -29.60 14.19
CA ASP A 57 13.23 -29.95 15.25
C ASP A 57 14.64 -30.20 14.70
N CYS A 58 15.59 -30.55 15.58
CA CYS A 58 16.98 -30.85 15.18
C CYS A 58 17.14 -32.16 14.38
N ASN A 59 16.10 -33.00 14.34
CA ASN A 59 16.06 -34.22 13.54
C ASN A 59 15.43 -33.96 12.15
N GLY A 60 14.88 -32.76 11.93
CA GLY A 60 14.21 -32.38 10.68
C GLY A 60 12.72 -32.69 10.68
N LEU A 61 12.14 -33.16 11.79
CA LEU A 61 10.71 -33.39 11.89
C LEU A 61 9.98 -32.04 11.91
N GLN A 62 9.07 -31.84 10.97
CA GLN A 62 8.33 -30.60 10.79
C GLN A 62 7.19 -30.47 11.80
N TYR A 63 7.01 -29.26 12.33
CA TYR A 63 5.94 -28.92 13.25
C TYR A 63 5.12 -27.71 12.80
N GLY A 64 5.62 -26.94 11.83
CA GLY A 64 4.98 -25.70 11.40
C GLY A 64 5.71 -24.99 10.28
N THR A 65 5.32 -23.75 10.06
CA THR A 65 5.91 -22.85 9.07
C THR A 65 6.23 -21.49 9.70
N LEU A 66 7.18 -20.79 9.09
CA LEU A 66 7.48 -19.39 9.33
C LEU A 66 7.12 -18.63 8.06
N SER A 67 6.15 -17.72 8.12
CA SER A 67 5.83 -16.81 7.01
C SER A 67 6.44 -15.43 7.26
N VAL A 68 7.11 -14.87 6.26
CA VAL A 68 7.74 -13.55 6.31
C VAL A 68 7.19 -12.69 5.18
N SER A 69 6.63 -11.53 5.52
CA SER A 69 6.11 -10.52 4.58
C SER A 69 6.30 -9.12 5.14
N ASN A 70 6.12 -8.07 4.35
CA ASN A 70 6.16 -6.68 4.82
C ASN A 70 4.99 -5.86 4.25
N ASP A 71 4.61 -4.79 4.93
CA ASP A 71 3.90 -3.64 4.34
C ASP A 71 4.91 -2.49 4.10
N ASP A 72 4.45 -1.27 3.77
CA ASP A 72 5.32 -0.08 3.59
C ASP A 72 6.09 0.33 4.87
N VAL A 73 5.64 -0.12 6.04
CA VAL A 73 6.05 0.36 7.37
C VAL A 73 6.64 -0.75 8.24
N ASN A 74 6.14 -1.97 8.13
CA ASN A 74 6.30 -3.07 9.06
C ASN A 74 6.65 -4.39 8.36
N LEU A 75 7.53 -5.14 9.00
CA LEU A 75 7.78 -6.55 8.75
C LEU A 75 6.81 -7.38 9.61
N PHE A 76 6.24 -8.41 8.99
CA PHE A 76 5.43 -9.43 9.64
C PHE A 76 6.17 -10.76 9.63
N VAL A 77 6.44 -11.32 10.81
CA VAL A 77 7.04 -12.65 10.96
C VAL A 77 6.08 -13.54 11.73
N THR A 78 5.45 -14.48 11.01
CA THR A 78 4.38 -15.33 11.54
C THR A 78 4.87 -16.75 11.76
N PHE A 79 4.77 -17.21 13.01
CA PHE A 79 4.92 -18.62 13.36
C PHE A 79 3.54 -19.28 13.26
N ASP A 80 3.42 -20.35 12.47
CA ASP A 80 2.22 -21.17 12.39
C ASP A 80 2.56 -22.63 12.73
N VAL A 81 1.95 -23.18 13.78
CA VAL A 81 2.14 -24.57 14.20
C VAL A 81 1.03 -25.42 13.61
N THR A 82 1.38 -26.21 12.59
CA THR A 82 0.45 -27.07 11.87
C THR A 82 0.20 -28.40 12.60
N ASN A 83 1.06 -28.77 13.54
CA ASN A 83 0.86 -29.96 14.36
C ASN A 83 -0.19 -29.70 15.47
N PRO A 84 -1.35 -30.40 15.47
CA PRO A 84 -2.46 -30.10 16.38
C PRO A 84 -2.18 -30.42 17.85
N ASP A 85 -1.20 -31.27 18.14
CA ASP A 85 -0.84 -31.65 19.51
C ASP A 85 -0.03 -30.57 20.22
N TYR A 86 0.58 -29.66 19.46
CA TYR A 86 1.56 -28.72 19.97
C TYR A 86 1.09 -27.28 19.80
N LYS A 87 1.42 -26.44 20.77
CA LYS A 87 1.17 -25.00 20.72
C LYS A 87 2.41 -24.22 21.15
N ILE A 88 2.57 -23.02 20.61
CA ILE A 88 3.65 -22.09 20.90
C ILE A 88 3.57 -21.65 22.36
N GLN A 89 4.53 -22.06 23.16
CA GLN A 89 4.74 -21.56 24.53
C GLN A 89 5.71 -20.37 24.54
N LYS A 90 6.72 -20.38 23.66
CA LYS A 90 7.67 -19.29 23.50
C LYS A 90 8.07 -19.18 22.03
N SER A 91 8.20 -17.98 21.51
CA SER A 91 8.85 -17.69 20.23
C SER A 91 9.94 -16.65 20.41
N SER A 92 10.96 -16.67 19.55
CA SER A 92 12.06 -15.72 19.56
C SER A 92 12.62 -15.51 18.15
N LEU A 93 13.01 -14.27 17.87
CA LEU A 93 13.61 -13.84 16.61
C LEU A 93 14.92 -13.12 16.87
N VAL A 94 15.84 -13.29 15.93
CA VAL A 94 17.01 -12.42 15.74
C VAL A 94 16.93 -11.89 14.31
N ILE A 95 17.02 -10.58 14.15
CA ILE A 95 16.90 -9.91 12.86
C ILE A 95 18.01 -8.86 12.74
N GLY A 96 18.75 -8.87 11.64
CA GLY A 96 19.74 -7.83 11.37
C GLY A 96 20.82 -8.28 10.40
N THR A 97 22.01 -7.73 10.56
CA THR A 97 23.17 -8.10 9.73
C THR A 97 23.65 -9.52 10.05
N LEU A 98 24.37 -10.14 9.12
CA LEU A 98 25.00 -11.44 9.33
C LEU A 98 25.86 -11.48 10.60
N ALA A 99 26.58 -10.39 10.91
CA ALA A 99 27.40 -10.28 12.11
C ALA A 99 26.56 -10.34 13.40
N HIS A 100 25.41 -9.65 13.41
CA HIS A 100 24.47 -9.66 14.52
C HIS A 100 23.82 -11.03 14.71
N VAL A 101 23.31 -11.61 13.63
CA VAL A 101 22.71 -12.95 13.66
C VAL A 101 23.73 -13.99 14.10
N THR A 102 24.98 -13.90 13.63
CA THR A 102 26.08 -14.78 14.05
C THR A 102 26.35 -14.66 15.55
N ALA A 103 26.48 -13.44 16.07
CA ALA A 103 26.74 -13.22 17.50
C ALA A 103 25.63 -13.80 18.39
N ALA A 104 24.36 -13.67 17.99
CA ALA A 104 23.23 -14.15 18.78
C ALA A 104 22.99 -15.68 18.68
N THR A 105 23.55 -16.31 17.64
CA THR A 105 23.36 -17.75 17.36
C THR A 105 24.63 -18.59 17.55
N ASP A 106 25.76 -17.97 17.89
CA ASP A 106 27.04 -18.63 18.15
C ASP A 106 26.95 -19.62 19.32
N ASP A 107 27.77 -20.66 19.27
CA ASP A 107 27.82 -21.80 20.18
C ASP A 107 28.14 -21.40 21.63
N VAL A 108 28.84 -20.28 21.83
CA VAL A 108 29.13 -19.71 23.15
C VAL A 108 27.93 -18.93 23.70
N ALA A 109 27.19 -18.25 22.82
CA ALA A 109 26.03 -17.43 23.16
C ALA A 109 24.77 -18.29 23.38
N TRP A 110 24.62 -19.40 22.64
CA TRP A 110 23.52 -20.36 22.75
C TRP A 110 23.95 -21.69 23.38
N PRO A 111 24.46 -21.71 24.64
CA PRO A 111 25.06 -22.91 25.22
C PRO A 111 24.03 -24.00 25.60
N LYS A 112 22.72 -23.71 25.52
CA LYS A 112 21.64 -24.63 25.91
C LYS A 112 20.39 -24.42 25.05
N LEU A 113 20.04 -25.44 24.24
CA LEU A 113 18.82 -25.51 23.42
C LEU A 113 17.50 -25.09 24.11
N PRO A 114 17.26 -25.19 25.44
CA PRO A 114 16.04 -24.64 26.01
C PRO A 114 15.93 -23.11 26.02
N LYS A 115 17.04 -22.37 25.84
CA LYS A 115 17.03 -20.90 25.99
C LYS A 115 16.65 -20.14 24.71
N GLY A 116 16.95 -20.71 23.54
CA GLY A 116 16.88 -19.99 22.26
C GLY A 116 18.12 -19.10 22.03
N PRO A 117 18.16 -18.35 20.91
CA PRO A 117 19.22 -17.39 20.63
C PRO A 117 19.39 -16.36 21.76
N TYR A 118 20.60 -15.83 21.93
CA TYR A 118 20.94 -14.96 23.06
C TYR A 118 21.90 -13.80 22.69
N PRO A 119 21.49 -12.54 22.91
CA PRO A 119 20.12 -12.11 23.23
C PRO A 119 19.21 -12.25 21.99
N PRO A 120 17.91 -12.56 22.16
CA PRO A 120 16.95 -12.38 21.09
C PRO A 120 16.57 -10.90 20.95
N ASP A 121 16.33 -10.44 19.72
CA ASP A 121 15.79 -9.10 19.48
C ASP A 121 14.32 -9.03 19.87
N PHE A 122 13.59 -10.11 19.60
CA PHE A 122 12.18 -10.26 19.95
C PHE A 122 11.96 -11.60 20.64
N SER A 123 11.21 -11.61 21.74
CA SER A 123 10.89 -12.84 22.46
C SER A 123 9.57 -12.70 23.22
N ASN A 124 8.68 -13.67 23.06
CA ASN A 124 7.41 -13.69 23.77
C ASN A 124 7.18 -15.05 24.42
N GLN A 125 6.49 -15.03 25.57
CA GLN A 125 5.98 -16.24 26.23
C GLN A 125 4.46 -16.18 26.28
N PHE A 126 3.82 -17.31 26.03
CA PHE A 126 2.36 -17.40 25.90
C PHE A 126 1.77 -18.35 26.93
N LYS A 127 0.74 -17.86 27.62
CA LYS A 127 -0.11 -18.63 28.53
C LYS A 127 -1.53 -18.03 28.49
N PRO A 128 -2.52 -18.70 27.86
CA PRO A 128 -2.43 -20.01 27.20
C PRO A 128 -1.51 -20.02 25.98
N GLU A 129 -1.03 -21.20 25.60
CA GLU A 129 -0.22 -21.38 24.40
C GLU A 129 -1.03 -21.15 23.11
N LEU A 130 -0.39 -20.63 22.06
CA LEU A 130 -1.04 -20.23 20.81
C LEU A 130 -0.70 -21.19 19.67
N SER A 131 -1.60 -21.38 18.70
CA SER A 131 -1.29 -22.15 17.48
C SER A 131 -0.55 -21.31 16.43
N SER A 132 -0.75 -19.99 16.45
CA SER A 132 -0.06 -19.06 15.56
C SER A 132 0.25 -17.75 16.29
N TYR A 133 1.33 -17.07 15.89
CA TYR A 133 1.70 -15.75 16.40
C TYR A 133 2.51 -14.95 15.38
N THR A 134 2.12 -13.70 15.17
CA THR A 134 2.81 -12.76 14.28
C THR A 134 3.52 -11.68 15.08
N TYR A 135 4.82 -11.50 14.80
CA TYR A 135 5.55 -10.30 15.18
C TYR A 135 5.32 -9.20 14.14
N THR A 136 4.99 -8.00 14.60
CA THR A 136 4.95 -6.78 13.77
C THR A 136 6.13 -5.90 14.16
N ILE A 137 7.03 -5.63 13.21
CA ILE A 137 8.35 -5.05 13.47
C ILE A 137 8.57 -3.88 12.51
N PRO A 138 8.84 -2.64 12.98
CA PRO A 138 9.07 -1.50 12.10
C PRO A 138 10.28 -1.71 11.16
N LEU A 139 10.08 -1.53 9.85
CA LEU A 139 11.12 -1.67 8.82
C LEU A 139 12.14 -0.53 8.81
N SER A 140 11.81 0.60 9.43
CA SER A 140 12.68 1.78 9.51
C SER A 140 14.01 1.52 10.22
N ASN A 141 14.11 0.40 10.96
CA ASN A 141 15.33 -0.01 11.66
C ASN A 141 16.26 -0.92 10.83
N TYR A 142 15.86 -1.32 9.61
CA TYR A 142 16.57 -2.32 8.82
C TYR A 142 16.89 -1.83 7.40
N GLU A 143 17.98 -2.32 6.84
CA GLU A 143 18.38 -2.10 5.44
C GLU A 143 17.42 -2.79 4.45
N SER A 144 17.68 -2.68 3.14
CA SER A 144 16.82 -3.28 2.10
C SER A 144 16.75 -4.80 2.20
N CYS A 145 17.85 -5.45 2.60
CA CYS A 145 17.90 -6.88 2.90
C CYS A 145 18.54 -7.10 4.27
N PHE A 146 18.08 -8.12 4.99
CA PHE A 146 18.57 -8.46 6.33
C PHE A 146 18.33 -9.94 6.63
N ASP A 147 19.09 -10.48 7.59
CA ASP A 147 19.01 -11.88 7.99
C ASP A 147 18.01 -12.08 9.13
N ILE A 148 17.26 -13.18 9.06
CA ILE A 148 16.27 -13.60 10.07
C ILE A 148 16.65 -15.00 10.57
N SER A 149 16.75 -15.15 11.89
CA SER A 149 16.78 -16.45 12.57
C SER A 149 15.58 -16.57 13.50
N ALA A 150 14.92 -17.73 13.48
CA ALA A 150 13.69 -17.97 14.23
C ALA A 150 13.75 -19.26 15.05
N PHE A 151 13.24 -19.17 16.28
CA PHE A 151 13.19 -20.26 17.24
C PHE A 151 11.87 -20.24 18.01
N ALA A 152 11.29 -21.41 18.26
CA ALA A 152 10.15 -21.52 19.16
C ALA A 152 10.23 -22.78 20.05
N LYS A 153 9.67 -22.65 21.25
CA LYS A 153 9.36 -23.77 22.14
C LYS A 153 7.88 -24.06 22.05
N LEU A 154 7.57 -25.29 21.67
CA LEU A 154 6.23 -25.84 21.64
C LEU A 154 5.95 -26.63 22.92
N LEU A 155 4.69 -26.66 23.33
CA LEU A 155 4.20 -27.45 24.45
C LEU A 155 3.00 -28.28 24.03
N LYS A 156 3.00 -29.56 24.40
CA LYS A 156 1.85 -30.45 24.37
C LYS A 156 1.27 -30.56 25.77
N ARG A 157 -0.05 -30.42 25.90
CA ARG A 157 -0.78 -30.63 27.15
C ARG A 157 -1.71 -31.82 27.02
N ASP A 158 -1.88 -32.55 28.12
CA ASP A 158 -2.92 -33.56 28.21
C ASP A 158 -4.31 -32.90 28.08
N PRO A 159 -5.20 -33.42 27.21
CA PRO A 159 -6.47 -32.77 26.92
C PRO A 159 -7.44 -32.78 28.11
N VAL A 160 -7.24 -33.67 29.09
CA VAL A 160 -8.13 -33.83 30.26
C VAL A 160 -7.59 -33.09 31.47
N THR A 161 -6.32 -33.31 31.81
CA THR A 161 -5.69 -32.74 33.01
C THR A 161 -5.08 -31.36 32.76
N HIS A 162 -4.95 -30.94 31.50
CA HIS A 162 -4.26 -29.74 31.04
C HIS A 162 -2.80 -29.62 31.52
N LYS A 163 -2.21 -30.69 32.05
CA LYS A 163 -0.82 -30.72 32.47
C LYS A 163 0.11 -30.82 31.25
N PRO A 164 1.29 -30.17 31.26
CA PRO A 164 2.28 -30.40 30.22
C PRO A 164 2.71 -31.87 30.18
N VAL A 165 2.75 -32.45 28.99
CA VAL A 165 3.17 -33.86 28.78
C VAL A 165 4.36 -33.99 27.86
N ASP A 166 4.58 -33.02 26.96
CA ASP A 166 5.75 -33.00 26.08
C ASP A 166 6.11 -31.54 25.71
N ALA A 167 7.35 -31.32 25.28
CA ALA A 167 7.84 -30.05 24.78
C ALA A 167 8.81 -30.26 23.62
N GLN A 168 8.67 -29.44 22.58
CA GLN A 168 9.54 -29.49 21.41
C GLN A 168 10.19 -28.14 21.13
N PHE A 169 11.38 -28.18 20.55
CA PHE A 169 12.12 -26.99 20.14
C PHE A 169 12.24 -27.00 18.63
N ILE A 170 11.71 -25.97 18.01
CA ILE A 170 11.67 -25.84 16.56
C ILE A 170 12.47 -24.63 16.12
N ILE A 171 13.13 -24.78 14.99
CA ILE A 171 14.04 -23.80 14.40
C ILE A 171 13.68 -23.64 12.92
N LEU A 172 13.93 -22.43 12.41
CA LEU A 172 13.91 -22.15 10.98
C LEU A 172 14.86 -23.09 10.23
N GLN A 173 14.36 -23.78 9.21
CA GLN A 173 15.21 -24.61 8.35
C GLN A 173 15.75 -23.79 7.19
N SER A 174 17.07 -23.85 7.01
CA SER A 174 17.77 -23.25 5.88
C SER A 174 19.07 -24.00 5.60
N SER A 175 19.59 -23.89 4.37
CA SER A 175 20.94 -24.32 4.02
C SER A 175 22.02 -23.41 4.59
N THR A 176 21.69 -22.14 4.86
CA THR A 176 22.59 -21.13 5.44
C THR A 176 22.64 -21.22 6.96
N LYS A 177 23.86 -21.16 7.51
CA LYS A 177 24.15 -21.33 8.94
C LYS A 177 25.31 -20.42 9.36
N THR A 178 25.25 -19.87 10.57
CA THR A 178 26.31 -19.06 11.18
C THR A 178 27.37 -19.90 11.89
N GLY A 179 27.12 -21.20 12.09
CA GLY A 179 28.02 -22.12 12.77
C GLY A 179 27.79 -23.59 12.36
N THR A 180 28.40 -24.51 13.11
CA THR A 180 28.33 -25.95 12.80
C THR A 180 27.02 -26.61 13.24
N LYS A 181 26.21 -25.92 14.06
CA LYS A 181 25.01 -26.48 14.66
C LYS A 181 23.81 -26.34 13.75
N LYS A 182 22.86 -27.26 13.91
CA LYS A 182 21.63 -27.24 13.12
C LYS A 182 20.71 -26.06 13.46
N TRP A 183 20.82 -25.50 14.66
CA TRP A 183 19.98 -24.42 15.15
C TRP A 183 20.52 -23.01 14.84
N SER A 184 21.70 -22.90 14.27
CA SER A 184 22.32 -21.61 13.91
C SER A 184 21.91 -21.16 12.50
N THR A 185 20.75 -21.60 12.04
CA THR A 185 20.22 -21.33 10.70
C THR A 185 19.59 -19.93 10.63
N TYR A 186 19.66 -19.34 9.45
CA TYR A 186 19.06 -18.05 9.13
C TYR A 186 18.65 -18.01 7.66
N VAL A 187 17.84 -17.03 7.28
CA VAL A 187 17.50 -16.73 5.88
C VAL A 187 17.66 -15.23 5.66
N GLU A 188 18.12 -14.85 4.47
CA GLU A 188 18.08 -13.45 4.06
C GLU A 188 16.67 -13.13 3.56
N TYR A 189 16.14 -12.00 4.00
CA TYR A 189 14.88 -11.44 3.53
C TYR A 189 15.16 -10.04 2.98
N CYS A 190 14.79 -9.82 1.72
CA CYS A 190 14.75 -8.50 1.11
C CYS A 190 13.32 -7.98 1.18
N LYS A 191 13.16 -6.70 1.56
CA LYS A 191 11.88 -6.00 1.53
C LYS A 191 11.27 -6.16 0.15
N GLN A 192 10.02 -6.60 0.10
CA GLN A 192 9.26 -6.71 -1.13
C GLN A 192 8.66 -5.35 -1.46
N ASP A 193 8.64 -5.04 -2.75
CA ASP A 193 8.04 -3.82 -3.26
C ASP A 193 6.52 -3.86 -3.01
N CYS A 194 6.02 -2.78 -2.44
CA CYS A 194 4.62 -2.63 -2.14
C CYS A 194 3.90 -2.24 -3.43
N PRO A 195 2.77 -2.86 -3.77
CA PRO A 195 1.91 -2.26 -4.77
C PRO A 195 1.60 -0.85 -4.26
N PRO A 196 1.70 0.20 -5.09
CA PRO A 196 1.39 1.54 -4.61
C PRO A 196 -0.02 1.56 -4.04
N PRO A 197 -0.29 2.44 -3.05
CA PRO A 197 -1.61 2.53 -2.45
C PRO A 197 -2.64 2.64 -3.57
N PRO A 198 -3.77 1.89 -3.52
CA PRO A 198 -4.85 2.17 -4.44
C PRO A 198 -5.20 3.64 -4.28
N CYS A 199 -5.23 4.39 -5.39
CA CYS A 199 -5.35 5.85 -5.43
C CYS A 199 -6.71 6.38 -4.92
N GLY A 200 -7.42 5.55 -4.16
CA GLY A 200 -8.82 5.67 -3.80
C GLY A 200 -9.74 5.53 -5.00
N GLN A 201 -11.03 5.61 -4.71
CA GLN A 201 -12.08 5.55 -5.72
C GLN A 201 -12.25 6.95 -6.33
N LEU A 202 -11.80 7.13 -7.55
CA LEU A 202 -12.12 8.31 -8.36
C LEU A 202 -13.57 8.25 -8.82
N THR A 203 -14.02 9.36 -9.42
CA THR A 203 -15.35 9.48 -10.01
C THR A 203 -15.22 9.90 -11.47
N THR A 204 -15.86 9.17 -12.36
CA THR A 204 -16.14 9.59 -13.73
C THR A 204 -17.63 9.42 -14.02
N TYR A 205 -18.10 9.96 -15.12
CA TYR A 205 -19.45 9.70 -15.61
C TYR A 205 -19.41 9.42 -17.10
N THR A 206 -20.30 8.54 -17.55
CA THR A 206 -20.60 8.38 -18.98
C THR A 206 -21.26 9.63 -19.58
N GLN A 207 -21.29 9.73 -20.92
CA GLN A 207 -22.03 10.81 -21.61
C GLN A 207 -23.50 10.88 -21.15
N GLY A 208 -24.12 9.72 -20.95
CA GLY A 208 -25.48 9.61 -20.46
C GLY A 208 -25.65 10.16 -19.05
N GLY A 209 -24.64 9.95 -18.19
CA GLY A 209 -24.60 10.44 -16.82
C GLY A 209 -24.52 11.96 -16.68
N TYR A 210 -24.02 12.69 -17.70
CA TYR A 210 -24.04 14.16 -17.74
C TYR A 210 -25.11 14.79 -18.64
N GLY A 211 -25.66 14.04 -19.61
CA GLY A 211 -26.55 14.59 -20.63
C GLY A 211 -28.01 14.14 -20.57
N ASN A 212 -28.29 12.90 -20.20
CA ASN A 212 -29.55 12.25 -20.57
C ASN A 212 -30.65 12.25 -19.48
N ASP A 213 -30.36 12.73 -18.29
CA ASP A 213 -31.26 12.59 -17.13
C ASP A 213 -32.06 13.86 -16.80
N GLN A 214 -31.93 14.93 -17.60
CA GLN A 214 -32.56 16.25 -17.35
C GLN A 214 -32.29 16.79 -15.94
N GLY A 215 -31.12 16.50 -15.37
CA GLY A 215 -30.72 16.92 -14.02
C GLY A 215 -31.19 16.00 -12.89
N ASN A 216 -31.73 14.81 -13.20
CA ASN A 216 -32.23 13.88 -12.18
C ASN A 216 -31.22 12.82 -11.72
N GLY A 217 -30.17 12.56 -12.49
CA GLY A 217 -29.07 11.67 -12.12
C GLY A 217 -27.96 12.45 -11.43
N THR A 218 -27.13 11.72 -10.71
CA THR A 218 -26.10 12.30 -9.82
C THR A 218 -25.06 13.10 -10.61
N GLY A 219 -24.65 12.61 -11.78
CA GLY A 219 -23.67 13.28 -12.65
C GLY A 219 -24.17 14.61 -13.18
N THR A 220 -25.33 14.65 -13.85
CA THR A 220 -25.88 15.90 -14.39
C THR A 220 -26.25 16.88 -13.29
N ALA A 221 -26.83 16.44 -12.17
CA ALA A 221 -27.12 17.32 -11.05
C ALA A 221 -25.84 17.98 -10.51
N TYR A 222 -24.76 17.21 -10.36
CA TYR A 222 -23.46 17.72 -9.97
C TYR A 222 -22.89 18.69 -11.01
N MET A 223 -22.96 18.31 -12.30
CA MET A 223 -22.46 19.13 -13.41
C MET A 223 -23.19 20.48 -13.45
N ILE A 224 -24.52 20.51 -13.39
CA ILE A 224 -25.30 21.76 -13.35
C ILE A 224 -24.90 22.62 -12.16
N ALA A 225 -24.77 22.03 -10.97
CA ALA A 225 -24.50 22.77 -9.74
C ALA A 225 -23.10 23.39 -9.71
N ASN A 226 -22.11 22.75 -10.34
CA ASN A 226 -20.71 23.12 -10.23
C ASN A 226 -20.11 23.70 -11.53
N PHE A 227 -20.85 23.69 -12.64
CA PHE A 227 -20.33 24.08 -13.95
C PHE A 227 -19.68 25.47 -13.94
N ASP A 228 -20.40 26.49 -13.46
CA ASP A 228 -19.90 27.87 -13.48
C ASP A 228 -18.65 28.07 -12.60
N GLY A 229 -18.51 27.24 -11.56
CA GLY A 229 -17.34 27.25 -10.66
C GLY A 229 -16.12 26.56 -11.29
N ALA A 230 -16.33 25.37 -11.87
CA ALA A 230 -15.27 24.59 -12.50
C ALA A 230 -14.84 25.15 -13.87
N PHE A 231 -15.78 25.75 -14.61
CA PHE A 231 -15.61 26.22 -15.97
C PHE A 231 -16.13 27.66 -16.15
N PRO A 232 -15.52 28.67 -15.48
CA PRO A 232 -16.00 30.05 -15.55
C PRO A 232 -15.94 30.69 -16.95
N GLY A 233 -15.12 30.14 -17.85
CA GLY A 233 -15.05 30.53 -19.27
C GLY A 233 -15.78 29.57 -20.22
N GLY A 234 -16.53 28.60 -19.68
CA GLY A 234 -17.03 27.45 -20.41
C GLY A 234 -16.00 26.32 -20.55
N VAL A 235 -16.47 25.15 -20.95
CA VAL A 235 -15.62 24.00 -21.29
C VAL A 235 -15.33 24.02 -22.79
N THR A 236 -14.07 23.88 -23.16
CA THR A 236 -13.61 23.88 -24.55
C THR A 236 -12.97 22.54 -24.88
N VAL A 237 -13.34 21.98 -26.04
CA VAL A 237 -12.66 20.82 -26.63
C VAL A 237 -12.28 21.12 -28.08
N GLY A 238 -11.27 20.42 -28.59
CA GLY A 238 -10.57 20.76 -29.82
C GLY A 238 -9.29 21.55 -29.55
N CYS A 239 -8.74 22.17 -30.58
CA CYS A 239 -7.40 22.78 -30.51
C CYS A 239 -7.37 24.19 -31.10
N SER A 240 -6.53 25.05 -30.54
CA SER A 240 -6.44 26.47 -30.96
C SER A 240 -5.84 26.67 -32.36
N GLY A 241 -5.03 25.72 -32.85
CA GLY A 241 -4.47 25.73 -34.20
C GLY A 241 -5.42 25.23 -35.29
N GLY A 242 -6.61 24.75 -34.90
CA GLY A 242 -7.61 24.15 -35.78
C GLY A 242 -9.00 24.65 -35.41
N PHE A 243 -9.90 23.71 -35.10
CA PHE A 243 -11.27 24.01 -34.69
C PHE A 243 -11.53 23.67 -33.23
N THR A 244 -12.46 24.42 -32.63
CA THR A 244 -12.88 24.26 -31.24
C THR A 244 -14.39 24.19 -31.12
N MET A 245 -14.87 23.42 -30.13
CA MET A 245 -16.24 23.42 -29.67
C MET A 245 -16.25 23.90 -28.21
N VAL A 246 -17.02 24.96 -27.94
CA VAL A 246 -17.12 25.57 -26.60
C VAL A 246 -18.55 25.44 -26.09
N MET A 247 -18.73 24.89 -24.89
CA MET A 247 -20.00 24.95 -24.16
C MET A 247 -19.85 25.99 -23.04
N THR A 248 -20.58 27.09 -23.14
CA THR A 248 -20.45 28.24 -22.23
C THR A 248 -21.21 28.07 -20.91
N ASN A 249 -22.13 27.11 -20.86
CA ASN A 249 -22.98 26.84 -19.69
C ASN A 249 -23.45 25.37 -19.65
N SER A 250 -23.94 24.94 -18.50
CA SER A 250 -24.45 23.57 -18.27
C SER A 250 -25.67 23.20 -19.12
N GLY A 251 -26.47 24.18 -19.57
CA GLY A 251 -27.59 23.95 -20.48
C GLY A 251 -27.15 23.53 -21.88
N ALA A 252 -26.06 24.13 -22.39
CA ALA A 252 -25.46 23.74 -23.66
C ALA A 252 -24.90 22.32 -23.60
N VAL A 253 -24.24 21.95 -22.50
CA VAL A 253 -23.76 20.57 -22.26
C VAL A 253 -24.92 19.56 -22.31
N GLN A 254 -26.01 19.82 -21.58
CA GLN A 254 -27.19 18.94 -21.56
C GLN A 254 -27.86 18.81 -22.92
N THR A 255 -27.83 19.87 -23.74
CA THR A 255 -28.43 19.84 -25.08
C THR A 255 -27.59 19.00 -26.03
N TYR A 256 -26.27 19.02 -25.87
CA TYR A 256 -25.33 18.34 -26.75
C TYR A 256 -25.11 16.86 -26.39
N LEU A 257 -25.12 16.51 -25.10
CA LEU A 257 -24.92 15.14 -24.64
C LEU A 257 -26.26 14.39 -24.46
N PRO A 258 -26.34 13.09 -24.81
CA PRO A 258 -25.29 12.28 -25.42
C PRO A 258 -25.21 12.47 -26.95
N SER A 259 -24.02 12.27 -27.51
CA SER A 259 -23.80 12.18 -28.96
C SER A 259 -23.41 10.76 -29.36
N SER A 260 -23.87 10.27 -30.52
CA SER A 260 -23.89 8.82 -30.81
C SER A 260 -23.58 8.40 -32.25
N SER A 261 -23.31 9.35 -33.16
CA SER A 261 -22.94 8.98 -34.54
C SER A 261 -21.47 8.57 -34.67
N THR A 262 -20.99 8.23 -35.87
CA THR A 262 -19.60 7.85 -36.14
C THR A 262 -18.58 8.84 -35.57
N PRO A 263 -17.46 8.38 -34.99
CA PRO A 263 -16.35 9.25 -34.59
C PRO A 263 -15.87 10.12 -35.76
N ALA A 264 -15.86 11.44 -35.55
CA ALA A 264 -15.39 12.40 -36.54
C ALA A 264 -14.83 13.66 -35.88
N VAL A 265 -13.89 14.30 -36.57
CA VAL A 265 -13.25 15.56 -36.17
C VAL A 265 -14.15 16.77 -36.48
N LEU A 266 -13.83 17.90 -35.87
CA LEU A 266 -14.48 19.17 -36.17
C LEU A 266 -14.10 19.67 -37.57
N THR A 267 -15.05 20.32 -38.24
CA THR A 267 -14.86 20.95 -39.55
C THR A 267 -15.05 22.47 -39.52
N GLN A 268 -15.47 23.00 -38.36
CA GLN A 268 -15.66 24.41 -38.07
C GLN A 268 -15.67 24.62 -36.56
N ASN A 269 -15.60 25.88 -36.13
CA ASN A 269 -15.79 26.24 -34.72
C ASN A 269 -17.27 26.19 -34.33
N TYR A 270 -17.54 25.77 -33.10
CA TYR A 270 -18.88 25.74 -32.51
C TYR A 270 -18.90 26.43 -31.15
N THR A 271 -20.05 27.01 -30.81
CA THR A 271 -20.32 27.64 -29.52
C THR A 271 -21.75 27.28 -29.11
N ASP A 272 -21.89 26.68 -27.93
CA ASP A 272 -23.15 26.13 -27.39
C ASP A 272 -23.88 25.16 -28.33
N ASP A 273 -23.12 24.52 -29.23
CA ASP A 273 -23.60 23.57 -30.23
C ASP A 273 -22.42 22.69 -30.67
N GLY A 274 -22.67 21.68 -31.49
CA GLY A 274 -21.63 20.81 -32.05
C GLY A 274 -22.17 19.79 -33.03
N PRO A 275 -21.30 19.13 -33.81
CA PRO A 275 -21.73 18.01 -34.63
C PRO A 275 -22.07 16.83 -33.72
N ASN A 276 -23.16 16.13 -34.00
CA ASN A 276 -23.50 14.89 -33.30
C ASN A 276 -22.52 13.80 -33.71
N THR A 277 -21.39 13.65 -33.01
CA THR A 277 -20.39 12.59 -33.21
C THR A 277 -20.10 11.96 -31.85
N VAL A 278 -19.99 10.63 -31.79
CA VAL A 278 -19.72 9.95 -30.50
C VAL A 278 -18.40 10.42 -29.90
N LEU A 279 -17.39 10.72 -30.73
CA LEU A 279 -16.12 11.28 -30.28
C LEU A 279 -16.28 12.64 -29.58
N GLY A 280 -17.06 13.56 -30.17
CA GLY A 280 -17.28 14.88 -29.57
C GLY A 280 -17.97 14.77 -28.20
N GLY A 281 -18.93 13.85 -28.09
CA GLY A 281 -19.58 13.56 -26.83
C GLY A 281 -18.67 12.92 -25.77
N GLN A 282 -17.88 11.91 -26.13
CA GLN A 282 -16.93 11.28 -25.20
C GLN A 282 -15.84 12.25 -24.74
N LEU A 283 -15.31 13.07 -25.65
CA LEU A 283 -14.25 14.01 -25.33
C LEU A 283 -14.74 15.13 -24.41
N LEU A 284 -15.93 15.68 -24.68
CA LEU A 284 -16.56 16.67 -23.79
C LEU A 284 -16.79 16.07 -22.39
N THR A 285 -17.29 14.84 -22.32
CA THR A 285 -17.54 14.11 -21.07
C THR A 285 -16.24 13.89 -20.26
N LEU A 286 -15.15 13.54 -20.94
CA LEU A 286 -13.85 13.39 -20.30
C LEU A 286 -13.31 14.72 -19.77
N ALA A 287 -13.41 15.79 -20.59
CA ALA A 287 -13.00 17.13 -20.18
C ALA A 287 -13.78 17.63 -18.95
N LEU A 288 -15.08 17.32 -18.87
CA LEU A 288 -15.90 17.60 -17.69
C LEU A 288 -15.38 16.86 -16.46
N SER A 289 -15.18 15.54 -16.55
CA SER A 289 -14.71 14.73 -15.42
C SER A 289 -13.34 15.20 -14.91
N VAL A 290 -12.39 15.47 -15.81
CA VAL A 290 -11.06 16.01 -15.45
C VAL A 290 -11.17 17.39 -14.81
N GLY A 291 -11.98 18.29 -15.38
CA GLY A 291 -12.14 19.63 -14.83
C GLY A 291 -12.84 19.66 -13.47
N PHE A 292 -13.85 18.82 -13.25
CA PHE A 292 -14.52 18.71 -11.96
C PHE A 292 -13.63 18.11 -10.87
N ASP A 293 -12.86 17.09 -11.21
CA ASP A 293 -11.90 16.47 -10.29
C ASP A 293 -10.78 17.45 -9.86
N ASN A 294 -10.35 18.33 -10.76
CA ASN A 294 -9.41 19.41 -10.42
C ASN A 294 -10.05 20.54 -9.61
N TYR A 295 -11.36 20.76 -9.74
CA TYR A 295 -12.08 21.86 -9.09
C TYR A 295 -12.52 21.52 -7.66
N ASP A 296 -13.11 20.34 -7.45
CA ASP A 296 -13.63 19.90 -6.15
C ASP A 296 -12.81 18.70 -5.64
N PRO A 297 -12.01 18.88 -4.58
CA PRO A 297 -11.29 17.78 -3.93
C PRO A 297 -12.18 16.65 -3.39
N ASN A 298 -13.50 16.83 -3.34
CA ASN A 298 -14.46 15.81 -2.92
C ASN A 298 -15.30 15.26 -4.08
N PHE A 299 -14.94 15.55 -5.33
CA PHE A 299 -15.61 14.99 -6.50
C PHE A 299 -15.52 13.46 -6.53
N GLY A 300 -14.36 12.93 -6.16
CA GLY A 300 -14.13 11.52 -5.84
C GLY A 300 -13.56 11.35 -4.43
N ALA A 301 -13.52 10.10 -3.96
CA ALA A 301 -12.83 9.74 -2.71
C ALA A 301 -11.33 9.44 -2.91
N GLY A 302 -10.86 9.54 -4.16
CA GLY A 302 -9.48 9.35 -4.55
C GLY A 302 -8.54 10.41 -3.99
N THR A 303 -7.27 10.05 -3.85
CA THR A 303 -6.21 10.98 -3.40
C THR A 303 -5.40 11.57 -4.54
N GLN A 304 -5.54 11.02 -5.76
CA GLN A 304 -4.90 11.51 -6.97
C GLN A 304 -5.91 12.22 -7.87
N HIS A 305 -5.44 13.04 -8.80
CA HIS A 305 -6.31 13.60 -9.82
C HIS A 305 -6.51 12.61 -10.97
N LEU A 306 -7.70 12.59 -11.57
CA LEU A 306 -8.01 11.79 -12.75
C LEU A 306 -7.01 12.05 -13.88
N ALA A 307 -6.59 13.31 -14.07
CA ALA A 307 -5.61 13.70 -15.08
C ALA A 307 -4.26 13.00 -14.91
N ASP A 308 -3.88 12.62 -13.69
CA ASP A 308 -2.59 12.01 -13.38
C ASP A 308 -2.63 10.48 -13.49
N MET A 309 -3.82 9.88 -13.59
CA MET A 309 -3.97 8.44 -13.73
C MET A 309 -3.39 7.95 -15.06
N VAL A 310 -2.80 6.76 -15.06
CA VAL A 310 -2.06 6.19 -16.19
C VAL A 310 -2.89 5.15 -16.91
N ILE A 311 -3.01 5.23 -18.23
CA ILE A 311 -3.74 4.27 -19.06
C ILE A 311 -3.03 2.90 -19.03
N ALA A 312 -3.76 1.87 -18.61
CA ALA A 312 -3.19 0.54 -18.36
C ALA A 312 -2.96 -0.30 -19.63
N SER A 313 -3.71 -0.05 -20.72
CA SER A 313 -3.68 -0.87 -21.93
C SER A 313 -4.14 -0.10 -23.18
N GLY A 314 -3.92 -0.70 -24.36
CA GLY A 314 -4.31 -0.13 -25.66
C GLY A 314 -3.29 0.84 -26.25
N ASP A 315 -3.69 1.58 -27.27
CA ASP A 315 -2.81 2.45 -28.08
C ASP A 315 -2.16 3.60 -27.28
N PHE A 316 -2.73 3.95 -26.13
CA PHE A 316 -2.28 5.02 -25.25
C PHE A 316 -1.72 4.48 -23.92
N GLN A 317 -1.38 3.20 -23.85
CA GLN A 317 -0.80 2.58 -22.65
C GLN A 317 0.42 3.36 -22.16
N GLY A 318 0.46 3.63 -20.85
CA GLY A 318 1.55 4.32 -20.19
C GLY A 318 1.47 5.85 -20.25
N MET A 319 0.52 6.42 -21.01
CA MET A 319 0.22 7.85 -20.96
C MET A 319 -0.71 8.16 -19.80
N THR A 320 -0.58 9.36 -19.24
CA THR A 320 -1.56 9.90 -18.30
C THR A 320 -2.86 10.28 -19.01
N VAL A 321 -3.97 10.33 -18.28
CA VAL A 321 -5.26 10.83 -18.82
C VAL A 321 -5.13 12.28 -19.30
N GLY A 322 -4.32 13.11 -18.64
CA GLY A 322 -4.05 14.49 -19.05
C GLY A 322 -3.32 14.56 -20.39
N GLU A 323 -2.29 13.74 -20.60
CA GLU A 323 -1.59 13.64 -21.88
C GLU A 323 -2.51 13.12 -22.99
N PHE A 324 -3.28 12.08 -22.70
CA PHE A 324 -4.29 11.56 -23.63
C PHE A 324 -5.32 12.63 -24.00
N LEU A 325 -5.84 13.38 -23.03
CA LEU A 325 -6.82 14.45 -23.26
C LEU A 325 -6.25 15.55 -24.17
N ALA A 326 -4.96 15.90 -24.03
CA ALA A 326 -4.31 16.85 -24.94
C ALA A 326 -4.25 16.30 -26.38
N ILE A 327 -3.81 15.06 -26.56
CA ILE A 327 -3.76 14.39 -27.88
C ILE A 327 -5.16 14.30 -28.50
N ALA A 328 -6.16 13.93 -27.70
CA ALA A 328 -7.54 13.82 -28.13
C ALA A 328 -8.10 15.15 -28.62
N ASN A 329 -7.76 16.26 -27.96
CA ASN A 329 -8.13 17.60 -28.38
C ASN A 329 -7.45 18.01 -29.70
N ASP A 330 -6.17 17.69 -29.87
CA ASP A 330 -5.46 17.96 -31.12
C ASP A 330 -6.05 17.17 -32.30
N VAL A 331 -6.40 15.90 -32.12
CA VAL A 331 -7.06 15.10 -33.16
C VAL A 331 -8.47 15.64 -33.44
N PHE A 332 -9.29 15.85 -32.40
CA PHE A 332 -10.67 16.29 -32.55
C PHE A 332 -10.78 17.67 -33.22
N GLY A 333 -9.86 18.59 -32.88
CA GLY A 333 -9.78 19.92 -33.51
C GLY A 333 -9.08 19.96 -34.87
N GLY A 334 -8.50 18.84 -35.33
CA GLY A 334 -7.81 18.75 -36.61
C GLY A 334 -6.38 19.30 -36.63
N CYS A 335 -5.76 19.50 -35.45
CA CYS A 335 -4.35 19.89 -35.33
C CYS A 335 -3.38 18.71 -35.48
N SER A 336 -3.84 17.49 -35.23
CA SER A 336 -3.04 16.27 -35.42
C SER A 336 -3.83 15.20 -36.18
N THR A 337 -3.10 14.35 -36.90
CA THR A 337 -3.61 13.14 -37.55
C THR A 337 -2.83 11.90 -37.12
N ASP A 338 -2.06 11.99 -36.02
CA ASP A 338 -1.20 10.90 -35.55
C ASP A 338 -2.01 9.69 -35.04
N TYR A 339 -3.25 9.94 -34.61
CA TYR A 339 -4.22 8.93 -34.21
C TYR A 339 -5.55 9.14 -34.95
N THR A 340 -6.28 8.06 -35.14
CA THR A 340 -7.61 8.12 -35.77
C THR A 340 -8.69 8.54 -34.77
N PRO A 341 -9.81 9.15 -35.23
CA PRO A 341 -10.95 9.45 -34.37
C PRO A 341 -11.50 8.24 -33.60
N ASP A 342 -11.46 7.05 -34.21
CA ASP A 342 -11.90 5.80 -33.58
C ASP A 342 -11.01 5.39 -32.41
N GLN A 343 -9.68 5.49 -32.55
CA GLN A 343 -8.72 5.18 -31.48
C GLN A 343 -8.93 6.09 -30.27
N ILE A 344 -9.09 7.40 -30.52
CA ILE A 344 -9.38 8.37 -29.46
C ILE A 344 -10.73 8.04 -28.80
N ASN A 345 -11.77 7.75 -29.59
CA ASN A 345 -13.08 7.45 -29.05
C ASN A 345 -13.09 6.21 -28.14
N VAL A 346 -12.38 5.14 -28.54
CA VAL A 346 -12.27 3.91 -27.73
C VAL A 346 -11.63 4.20 -26.37
N ALA A 347 -10.49 4.90 -26.35
CA ALA A 347 -9.79 5.23 -25.11
C ALA A 347 -10.61 6.19 -24.23
N ALA A 348 -11.21 7.24 -24.80
CA ALA A 348 -12.05 8.17 -24.05
C ALA A 348 -13.27 7.48 -23.43
N THR A 349 -13.89 6.53 -24.15
CA THR A 349 -14.99 5.72 -23.62
C THR A 349 -14.53 4.90 -22.41
N ALA A 350 -13.41 4.18 -22.54
CA ALA A 350 -12.87 3.35 -21.46
C ALA A 350 -12.50 4.17 -20.21
N ILE A 351 -11.98 5.39 -20.38
CA ILE A 351 -11.71 6.31 -19.27
C ILE A 351 -13.01 6.77 -18.59
N ASN A 352 -13.98 7.25 -19.38
CA ASN A 352 -15.25 7.74 -18.84
C ASN A 352 -16.03 6.66 -18.09
N GLU A 353 -15.92 5.41 -18.53
CA GLU A 353 -16.56 4.26 -17.89
C GLU A 353 -15.73 3.68 -16.74
N ASN A 354 -14.45 4.05 -16.56
CA ASN A 354 -13.58 3.35 -15.61
C ASN A 354 -14.07 3.47 -14.17
N TYR A 355 -14.51 4.67 -13.79
CA TYR A 355 -14.96 5.00 -12.45
C TYR A 355 -16.41 5.51 -12.42
N ASP A 356 -17.27 4.93 -13.26
CA ASP A 356 -18.63 5.44 -13.48
C ASP A 356 -19.42 5.60 -12.17
N GLU A 357 -19.94 6.81 -11.97
CA GLU A 357 -20.61 7.29 -10.76
C GLU A 357 -19.82 7.14 -9.45
N GLY A 358 -18.51 6.91 -9.52
CA GLY A 358 -17.66 6.61 -8.38
C GLY A 358 -17.98 5.27 -7.70
N LYS A 359 -18.58 4.33 -8.44
CA LYS A 359 -19.07 3.04 -7.88
C LYS A 359 -18.30 1.82 -8.34
N VAL A 360 -17.49 1.96 -9.39
CA VAL A 360 -16.77 0.86 -10.04
C VAL A 360 -15.32 1.26 -10.28
N ASP A 361 -14.44 0.26 -10.44
CA ASP A 361 -13.12 0.43 -11.05
C ASP A 361 -12.96 -0.69 -12.08
N ASN A 362 -13.01 -0.34 -13.36
CA ASN A 362 -12.88 -1.30 -14.46
C ASN A 362 -11.43 -1.66 -14.79
N GLY A 363 -10.44 -1.10 -14.07
CA GLY A 363 -9.02 -1.44 -14.22
C GLY A 363 -8.37 -0.93 -15.51
N PHE A 364 -9.00 0.01 -16.22
CA PHE A 364 -8.41 0.66 -17.38
C PHE A 364 -7.36 1.71 -16.99
N LEU A 365 -7.43 2.22 -15.76
CA LEU A 365 -6.53 3.22 -15.22
C LEU A 365 -5.73 2.68 -14.04
N ASN A 366 -4.44 3.01 -14.02
CA ASN A 366 -3.50 2.71 -12.97
C ASN A 366 -3.11 3.99 -12.21
N CYS A 367 -2.71 3.80 -10.97
CA CYS A 367 -2.09 4.84 -10.16
C CYS A 367 -0.80 5.42 -10.78
N PRO A 368 -0.57 6.75 -10.71
CA PRO A 368 0.72 7.31 -11.01
C PRO A 368 1.77 6.91 -9.97
N ASN A 369 2.95 6.48 -10.42
CA ASN A 369 4.08 5.94 -9.64
C ASN A 369 3.92 4.50 -9.12
N ASN A 370 3.61 3.57 -10.03
CA ASN A 370 4.00 2.16 -9.87
C ASN A 370 5.51 1.99 -9.86
#